data_AF-A0A349AM73-F1
#
_entry.id   AF-A0A349AM73-F1
#
_cell.length_a   1.000
_cell.length_b   1.000
_cell.length_c   1.000
_cell.angle_alpha   90.00
_cell.angle_beta   90.00
_cell.angle_gamma   90.00
#
_symmetry.space_group_name_H-M   'P 1'
#
loop_
_entity.id
_entity.type
_entity.pdbx_description
1 polymer ?
#
loop_
_entity_poly.entity_id
_entity_poly.type
_entity_poly.pdbx_seq_one_letter_code
_entity_poly.pdbx_strand_id
1 'polypeptide(L)'
;MHEIDYISLDADVECPVCGEKLANFETKSGPGAQVTLDFREVDSFYSRCTKCKSIIEFSLKDPVEADAREKLNVDNYHKKSVIY
;
A
#
# COMPACT_ATOMS: atom_id res chain seq x y z
N MET A 1 -16.96 12.23 6.65
CA MET A 1 -16.04 11.98 5.52
C MET A 1 -14.91 11.16 6.10
N HIS A 2 -14.68 9.93 5.65
CA HIS A 2 -13.44 9.24 5.99
C HIS A 2 -12.38 9.82 5.07
N GLU A 3 -11.46 10.56 5.65
CA GLU A 3 -10.32 11.14 4.94
C GLU A 3 -9.34 10.00 4.63
N ILE A 4 -8.88 9.94 3.38
CA ILE A 4 -7.97 8.90 2.89
C ILE A 4 -6.58 9.52 2.79
N ASP A 5 -5.59 8.88 3.40
CA ASP A 5 -4.19 9.27 3.24
C ASP A 5 -3.59 8.54 2.04
N TYR A 6 -2.71 9.22 1.32
CA TYR A 6 -2.00 8.65 0.18
C TYR A 6 -0.70 8.03 0.65
N ILE A 7 -0.27 6.97 -0.02
CA ILE A 7 0.98 6.28 0.27
C ILE A 7 1.97 6.54 -0.86
N SER A 8 3.13 7.08 -0.51
CA SER A 8 4.29 7.14 -1.38
C SER A 8 5.05 5.82 -1.31
N LEU A 9 5.39 5.29 -2.48
CA LEU A 9 6.09 4.04 -2.62
C LEU A 9 7.22 4.22 -3.63
N ASP A 10 8.47 4.14 -3.15
CA ASP A 10 9.67 4.23 -4.00
C ASP A 10 9.98 2.95 -4.79
N ALA A 11 9.01 2.05 -4.93
CA ALA A 11 9.17 0.77 -5.61
C ALA A 11 8.17 0.63 -6.76
N ASP A 12 8.65 0.21 -7.93
CA ASP A 12 7.81 -0.25 -9.02
C ASP A 12 7.09 -1.54 -8.61
N VAL A 13 5.80 -1.43 -8.30
CA VAL A 13 4.97 -2.61 -8.02
C VAL A 13 4.06 -2.89 -9.20
N GLU A 14 4.12 -4.12 -9.67
CA GLU A 14 3.25 -4.60 -10.74
C GLU A 14 1.98 -5.25 -10.18
N CYS A 15 0.90 -5.10 -10.91
CA CYS A 15 -0.37 -5.74 -10.61
C CYS A 15 -0.21 -7.26 -10.80
N PRO A 16 -0.45 -8.08 -9.76
CA PRO A 16 -0.32 -9.54 -9.88
C PRO A 16 -1.36 -10.17 -10.82
N VAL A 17 -2.39 -9.42 -11.22
CA VAL A 17 -3.47 -9.90 -12.10
C VAL A 17 -3.16 -9.64 -13.58
N CYS A 18 -2.65 -8.46 -13.92
CA CYS A 18 -2.47 -8.04 -15.32
C CYS A 18 -1.06 -7.56 -15.68
N GLY A 19 -0.14 -7.53 -14.71
CA GLY A 19 1.25 -7.07 -14.89
C GLY A 19 1.40 -5.56 -15.07
N GLU A 20 0.33 -4.77 -15.01
CA GLU A 20 0.41 -3.32 -15.14
C GLU A 20 1.04 -2.68 -13.91
N LYS A 21 1.84 -1.62 -14.08
CA LYS A 21 2.38 -0.86 -12.95
C LYS A 21 1.26 -0.25 -12.11
N LEU A 22 1.30 -0.52 -10.81
CA LEU A 22 0.40 0.08 -9.83
C LEU A 22 0.87 1.50 -9.50
N ALA A 23 -0.10 2.39 -9.40
CA ALA A 23 0.10 3.77 -8.99
C ALA A 23 -1.08 4.18 -8.09
N ASN A 24 -0.90 5.22 -7.28
CA ASN A 24 -1.87 5.69 -6.30
C ASN A 24 -2.15 4.61 -5.25
N PHE A 25 -1.31 4.60 -4.21
CA PHE A 25 -1.51 3.79 -3.03
C PHE A 25 -2.25 4.64 -1.99
N GLU A 26 -3.17 4.02 -1.27
CA GLU A 26 -4.08 4.68 -0.34
C GLU A 26 -4.17 3.85 0.94
N THR A 27 -4.38 4.51 2.07
CA THR A 27 -4.60 3.84 3.35
C THR A 27 -5.79 4.44 4.08
N LYS A 28 -6.47 3.58 4.85
CA LYS A 28 -7.50 3.98 5.81
C LYS A 28 -6.97 3.98 7.26
N SER A 29 -5.73 3.55 7.44
CA SER A 29 -5.08 3.42 8.75
C SER A 29 -4.20 4.62 9.11
N GLY A 30 -4.11 5.61 8.24
CA GLY A 30 -3.39 6.85 8.50
C GLY A 30 -4.17 7.81 9.43
N PRO A 31 -3.58 8.97 9.75
CA PRO A 31 -4.19 9.98 10.63
C PRO A 31 -5.45 10.63 10.03
N GLY A 32 -5.80 10.33 8.77
CA GLY A 32 -6.94 10.90 8.08
C GLY A 32 -6.74 12.38 7.77
N ALA A 33 -5.51 12.80 7.46
CA ALA A 33 -5.17 14.21 7.28
C ALA A 33 -4.98 14.60 5.79
N GLN A 34 -5.33 13.69 4.85
CA GLN A 34 -5.01 13.83 3.42
C GLN A 34 -3.52 14.08 3.19
N VAL A 35 -2.69 13.45 4.01
CA VAL A 35 -1.24 13.56 3.88
C VAL A 35 -0.73 12.41 3.01
N THR A 36 0.42 12.65 2.38
CA THR A 36 1.18 11.57 1.75
C THR A 36 2.09 10.98 2.81
N LEU A 37 1.81 9.76 3.24
CA LEU A 37 2.64 8.99 4.15
C LEU A 37 3.57 8.09 3.36
N ASP A 38 4.70 7.74 3.97
CA ASP A 38 5.52 6.65 3.46
C ASP A 38 4.84 5.30 3.76
N PHE A 39 4.95 4.33 2.85
CA PHE A 39 4.38 3.00 3.06
C PHE A 39 4.85 2.35 4.35
N ARG A 40 6.06 2.67 4.81
CA ARG A 40 6.65 2.19 6.06
C ARG A 40 5.93 2.72 7.29
N GLU A 41 5.23 3.84 7.18
CA GLU A 41 4.48 4.45 8.29
C GLU A 41 3.15 3.72 8.57
N VAL A 42 2.74 2.83 7.68
CA VAL A 42 1.46 2.12 7.79
C VAL A 42 1.62 0.60 7.75
N ASP A 43 0.77 -0.07 8.52
CA ASP A 43 0.73 -1.54 8.55
C ASP A 43 -0.03 -2.11 7.36
N SER A 44 -0.96 -1.33 6.80
CA SER A 44 -1.71 -1.72 5.61
C SER A 44 -2.08 -0.55 4.72
N PHE A 45 -2.07 -0.81 3.42
CA PHE A 45 -2.48 0.11 2.38
C PHE A 45 -2.98 -0.69 1.17
N TYR A 46 -3.63 -0.05 0.22
CA TYR A 46 -4.11 -0.70 -0.99
C TYR A 46 -3.84 0.19 -2.20
N SER A 47 -3.84 -0.42 -3.38
CA SER A 47 -3.83 0.29 -4.65
C SER A 47 -4.81 -0.34 -5.60
N ARG A 48 -5.42 0.49 -6.45
CA ARG A 48 -6.34 0.03 -7.48
C ARG A 48 -5.63 0.07 -8.83
N CYS A 49 -5.55 -1.08 -9.49
CA CYS A 49 -5.01 -1.15 -10.83
C CYS A 49 -5.93 -0.40 -11.81
N THR A 50 -5.38 0.54 -12.57
CA THR A 50 -6.14 1.33 -13.56
C THR A 50 -6.56 0.50 -14.77
N LYS A 51 -5.83 -0.57 -15.09
CA LYS A 51 -6.09 -1.44 -16.24
C LYS A 51 -7.16 -2.50 -15.96
N CYS A 52 -6.92 -3.37 -14.98
CA CYS A 52 -7.82 -4.49 -14.68
C CYS A 52 -8.84 -4.17 -13.58
N LYS A 53 -8.77 -2.98 -12.97
CA LYS A 53 -9.63 -2.52 -11.86
C LYS A 53 -9.55 -3.37 -10.59
N SER A 54 -8.64 -4.35 -10.53
CA SER A 54 -8.39 -5.15 -9.33
C SER A 54 -7.82 -4.28 -8.22
N ILE A 55 -8.24 -4.57 -6.98
CA ILE A 55 -7.73 -3.91 -5.79
C ILE A 55 -6.63 -4.80 -5.21
N ILE A 56 -5.45 -4.23 -5.01
CA ILE A 56 -4.29 -4.92 -4.47
C ILE A 56 -4.07 -4.36 -3.06
N GLU A 57 -4.35 -5.18 -2.07
CA GLU A 57 -4.10 -4.86 -0.67
C GLU A 57 -2.67 -5.28 -0.30
N PHE A 58 -2.00 -4.41 0.43
CA PHE A 58 -0.66 -4.60 0.99
C PHE A 58 -0.82 -4.59 2.50
N SER A 59 -0.41 -5.67 3.15
CA SER A 59 -0.46 -5.80 4.61
C SER A 59 0.89 -6.29 5.10
N LEU A 60 1.43 -5.66 6.13
CA LEU A 60 2.71 -6.03 6.69
C LEU A 60 2.69 -7.50 7.15
N LYS A 61 3.71 -8.27 6.77
CA LYS A 61 3.80 -9.72 7.07
C LYS A 61 3.87 -9.98 8.57
N ASP A 62 4.73 -9.21 9.23
CA ASP A 62 4.99 -9.31 10.66
C ASP A 62 4.94 -7.90 11.26
N PRO A 63 4.38 -7.73 12.47
CA PRO A 63 4.43 -6.44 13.15
C PRO A 63 5.89 -6.07 13.40
N VAL A 64 6.32 -4.97 12.81
CA VAL A 64 7.69 -4.47 12.93
C VAL A 64 7.69 -3.26 13.85
N GLU A 65 8.63 -3.23 14.81
CA GLU A 65 8.80 -2.09 15.70
C GLU A 65 9.06 -0.80 14.91
N ALA A 66 8.62 0.34 15.43
CA ALA A 66 8.70 1.63 14.74
C ALA A 66 10.13 1.96 14.26
N ASP A 67 11.14 1.62 15.06
CA ASP A 67 12.56 1.85 14.77
C ASP A 67 13.08 0.99 13.60
N ALA A 68 12.48 -0.19 13.37
CA ALA A 68 12.86 -1.08 12.28
C ALA A 68 12.07 -0.81 10.98
N ARG A 69 11.10 0.12 10.99
CA ARG A 69 10.29 0.46 9.81
C ARG A 69 11.11 1.09 8.68
N GLU A 70 12.22 1.77 8.98
CA GLU A 70 13.10 2.35 7.96
C GLU A 70 13.72 1.31 7.02
N LYS A 71 13.87 0.06 7.50
CA LYS A 71 14.42 -1.06 6.73
C LYS A 71 13.35 -1.84 5.97
N LEU A 72 12.08 -1.50 6.16
CA LEU A 72 10.99 -2.15 5.44
C LEU A 72 11.08 -1.80 3.95
N ASN A 73 10.88 -2.83 3.16
CA ASN A 73 10.68 -2.76 1.72
C ASN A 73 9.33 -3.40 1.39
N VAL A 74 8.87 -3.23 0.15
CA VAL A 74 7.58 -3.74 -0.29
C VAL A 74 7.47 -5.27 -0.18
N ASP A 75 8.58 -6.00 -0.25
CA ASP A 75 8.60 -7.45 -0.06
C ASP A 75 8.27 -7.90 1.37
N ASN A 76 8.37 -7.00 2.35
CA ASN A 76 7.87 -7.24 3.71
C ASN A 76 6.35 -7.13 3.82
N TYR A 77 5.65 -6.75 2.75
CA TYR A 77 4.19 -6.70 2.70
C TYR A 77 3.65 -7.90 1.93
N HIS A 78 2.64 -8.55 2.50
CA HIS A 78 1.78 -9.48 1.78
C HIS A 78 0.93 -8.70 0.78
N LYS A 79 1.02 -9.10 -0.49
CA LYS A 79 0.18 -8.59 -1.58
C LYS A 79 -1.00 -9.53 -1.75
N LYS A 80 -2.21 -9.01 -1.55
CA LYS A 80 -3.45 -9.74 -1.76
C LYS A 80 -4.27 -9.05 -2.84
N SER A 81 -4.52 -9.75 -3.94
CA SER A 81 -5.46 -9.27 -4.95
C SER A 81 -6.88 -9.57 -4.49
N VAL A 82 -7.67 -8.54 -4.22
CA VAL A 82 -9.12 -8.64 -4.02
C VAL A 82 -9.79 -8.25 -5.33
N ILE A 83 -10.43 -9.23 -5.95
CA ILE A 83 -11.31 -9.03 -7.10
C ILE A 83 -12.71 -8.96 -6.51
N TYR A 84 -13.32 -7.78 -6.59
CA TYR A 84 -14.73 -7.55 -6.21
C TYR A 84 -15.61 -7.59 -7.44
#